data_AF-A0A1G2BSZ6-F1
#
_entry.id   AF-A0A1G2BSZ6-F1
#
_cell.length_a   1.000
_cell.length_b   1.000
_cell.length_c   1.000
_cell.angle_alpha   90.00
_cell.angle_beta   90.00
_cell.angle_gamma   90.00
#
_symmetry.space_group_name_H-M   'P 1'
#
loop_
_entity.id
_entity.type
_entity.pdbx_description
1 polymer ?
#
loop_
_entity_poly.entity_id
_entity_poly.type
_entity_poly.pdbx_seq_one_letter_code
_entity_poly.pdbx_strand_id
1 'polypeptide(L)'
;MKKGMNQFAKGVTQMTKFVNQMKTKLAKSGVGIPAELTNALTAAPALVAKLKASKDMDEFQELMGDMQDIGMIMQEWGPKLGELQRLVHMIKNLDRDVKSMRANFTRVQKAAKKRPELAEPLAEVGALFNDMVKRVAEIKALAKTDPEGALDLVQEFYSDTEEFWNQVSFLDMVSNVTRGLTQANRQIRQIESKIRTMEKKKGVDKEMIATLKEMVAAVKAALPELKAAMAARPVDYEEVRFLAEDFWMQLQDLQNMMADQGQSFYMPTVKQGQGINVVIPEGFTGNSGGGGQAVPMTTSPAF
;
A
#
# COMPACT_ATOMS: atom_id res chain seq x y z
N MET A 1 -18.29 -57.39 20.75
CA MET A 1 -18.79 -56.30 21.62
C MET A 1 -17.72 -55.74 22.58
N LYS A 2 -17.22 -56.49 23.58
CA LYS A 2 -16.24 -55.96 24.58
C LYS A 2 -14.98 -55.28 24.00
N LYS A 3 -14.40 -55.81 22.90
CA LYS A 3 -13.24 -55.19 22.22
C LYS A 3 -13.60 -53.83 21.57
N GLY A 4 -14.71 -53.75 20.86
CA GLY A 4 -15.19 -52.50 20.23
C GLY A 4 -15.56 -51.44 21.27
N MET A 5 -16.21 -51.83 22.36
CA MET A 5 -16.53 -50.93 23.48
C MET A 5 -15.27 -50.37 24.15
N ASN A 6 -14.25 -51.19 24.35
CA ASN A 6 -12.98 -50.73 24.89
C ASN A 6 -12.21 -49.81 23.92
N GLN A 7 -12.33 -50.01 22.61
CA GLN A 7 -11.78 -49.10 21.60
C GLN A 7 -12.52 -47.76 21.60
N PHE A 8 -13.85 -47.77 21.64
CA PHE A 8 -14.67 -46.57 21.75
C PHE A 8 -14.35 -45.78 23.02
N ALA A 9 -14.31 -46.44 24.18
CA ALA A 9 -13.97 -45.81 25.45
C ALA A 9 -12.59 -45.14 25.42
N LYS A 10 -11.60 -45.77 24.76
CA LYS A 10 -10.27 -45.19 24.55
C LYS A 10 -10.34 -43.98 23.61
N GLY A 11 -11.10 -44.07 22.51
CA GLY A 11 -11.33 -42.97 21.57
C GLY A 11 -11.96 -41.75 22.25
N VAL A 12 -13.05 -41.93 22.99
CA VAL A 12 -13.69 -40.87 23.79
C VAL A 12 -12.69 -40.26 24.77
N THR A 13 -11.95 -41.07 25.52
CA THR A 13 -10.97 -40.56 26.49
C THR A 13 -9.88 -39.71 25.80
N GLN A 14 -9.35 -40.17 24.67
CA GLN A 14 -8.35 -39.43 23.90
C GLN A 14 -8.93 -38.14 23.32
N MET A 15 -10.15 -38.17 22.81
CA MET A 15 -10.83 -37.02 22.25
C MET A 15 -11.18 -35.98 23.32
N THR A 16 -11.72 -36.40 24.47
CA THR A 16 -11.94 -35.51 25.62
C THR A 16 -10.63 -34.84 26.05
N LYS A 17 -9.52 -35.59 26.11
CA LYS A 17 -8.21 -35.01 26.42
C LYS A 17 -7.76 -33.99 25.36
N PHE A 18 -7.89 -34.33 24.09
CA PHE A 18 -7.53 -33.44 22.97
C PHE A 18 -8.38 -32.17 22.96
N VAL A 19 -9.70 -32.27 23.11
CA VAL A 19 -10.57 -31.10 23.12
C VAL A 19 -10.36 -30.27 24.38
N ASN A 20 -10.12 -30.85 25.56
CA ASN A 20 -9.75 -30.07 26.75
C ASN A 20 -8.44 -29.29 26.55
N GLN A 21 -7.45 -29.90 25.90
CA GLN A 21 -6.22 -29.19 25.53
C GLN A 21 -6.51 -28.06 24.55
N MET A 22 -7.37 -28.25 23.56
CA MET A 22 -7.77 -27.18 22.66
C MET A 22 -8.60 -26.11 23.35
N LYS A 23 -9.54 -26.46 24.23
CA LYS A 23 -10.35 -25.53 25.03
C LYS A 23 -9.47 -24.52 25.74
N THR A 24 -8.40 -25.00 26.38
CA THR A 24 -7.46 -24.10 27.06
C THR A 24 -6.69 -23.20 26.08
N LYS A 25 -6.32 -23.68 24.89
CA LYS A 25 -5.65 -22.88 23.85
C LYS A 25 -6.56 -21.85 23.18
N LEU A 26 -7.78 -22.25 22.85
CA LEU A 26 -8.82 -21.41 22.24
C LEU A 26 -9.28 -20.34 23.23
N ALA A 27 -9.54 -20.71 24.50
CA ALA A 27 -9.93 -19.76 25.54
C ALA A 27 -8.85 -18.69 25.79
N LYS A 28 -7.56 -19.06 25.82
CA LYS A 28 -6.44 -18.10 25.90
C LYS A 28 -6.39 -17.14 24.71
N SER A 29 -6.96 -17.54 23.59
CA SER A 29 -7.00 -16.76 22.34
C SER A 29 -8.34 -16.06 22.13
N GLY A 30 -9.26 -16.13 23.10
CA GLY A 30 -10.59 -15.52 23.02
C GLY A 30 -11.57 -16.24 22.10
N VAL A 31 -11.30 -17.50 21.73
CA VAL A 31 -12.21 -18.33 20.92
C VAL A 31 -12.90 -19.35 21.83
N GLY A 32 -14.23 -19.42 21.74
CA GLY A 32 -15.07 -20.36 22.46
C GLY A 32 -15.16 -21.71 21.78
N ILE A 33 -15.59 -22.71 22.55
CA ILE A 33 -16.06 -23.98 21.99
C ILE A 33 -17.59 -23.94 22.04
N PRO A 34 -18.28 -24.31 20.96
CA PRO A 34 -19.74 -24.34 20.95
C PRO A 34 -20.34 -25.21 22.05
N ALA A 35 -21.52 -24.82 22.51
CA ALA A 35 -22.18 -25.43 23.66
C ALA A 35 -22.45 -26.93 23.41
N GLU A 36 -22.85 -27.29 22.20
CA GLU A 36 -23.11 -28.68 21.78
C GLU A 36 -21.90 -29.58 21.98
N LEU A 37 -20.73 -29.18 21.46
CA LEU A 37 -19.49 -29.93 21.63
C LEU A 37 -19.09 -29.99 23.11
N THR A 38 -19.23 -28.89 23.85
CA THR A 38 -18.93 -28.85 25.28
C THR A 38 -19.81 -29.83 26.08
N ASN A 39 -21.11 -29.88 25.79
CA ASN A 39 -22.06 -30.76 26.44
C ASN A 39 -21.78 -32.23 26.10
N ALA A 40 -21.57 -32.55 24.82
CA ALA A 40 -21.23 -33.91 24.37
C ALA A 40 -19.96 -34.44 25.05
N LEU A 41 -18.90 -33.63 25.14
CA LEU A 41 -17.64 -34.01 25.79
C LEU A 41 -17.75 -34.20 27.30
N THR A 42 -18.70 -33.50 27.93
CA THR A 42 -18.97 -33.63 29.37
C THR A 42 -19.80 -34.88 29.66
N ALA A 43 -20.73 -35.24 28.78
CA ALA A 43 -21.58 -36.42 28.91
C ALA A 43 -20.84 -37.74 28.58
N ALA A 44 -19.91 -37.71 27.61
CA ALA A 44 -19.27 -38.91 27.08
C ALA A 44 -18.57 -39.81 28.12
N PRO A 45 -17.82 -39.29 29.13
CA PRO A 45 -17.19 -40.14 30.15
C PRO A 45 -18.21 -40.88 31.04
N ALA A 46 -19.33 -40.24 31.36
CA ALA A 46 -20.38 -40.84 32.17
C ALA A 46 -21.11 -41.96 31.41
N LEU A 47 -21.39 -41.76 30.12
CA LEU A 47 -21.98 -42.78 29.25
C LEU A 47 -21.05 -43.97 29.04
N VAL A 48 -19.75 -43.74 28.84
CA VAL A 48 -18.73 -44.81 28.80
C VAL A 48 -18.69 -45.61 30.10
N ALA A 49 -18.86 -44.97 31.25
CA ALA A 49 -18.90 -45.65 32.55
C ALA A 49 -20.17 -46.49 32.72
N LYS A 50 -21.34 -45.95 32.38
CA LYS A 50 -22.63 -46.66 32.40
C LYS A 50 -22.61 -47.88 31.47
N LEU A 51 -22.11 -47.72 30.24
CA LEU A 51 -22.02 -48.81 29.26
C LEU A 51 -21.08 -49.95 29.73
N LYS A 52 -20.01 -49.63 30.46
CA LYS A 52 -19.12 -50.64 31.07
C LYS A 52 -19.76 -51.38 32.23
N ALA A 53 -20.70 -50.76 32.93
CA ALA A 53 -21.37 -51.30 34.11
C ALA A 53 -22.67 -52.06 33.76
N SER A 54 -23.28 -51.75 32.61
CA SER A 54 -24.49 -52.40 32.12
C SER A 54 -24.28 -53.91 31.94
N LYS A 55 -25.23 -54.68 32.46
CA LYS A 55 -25.31 -56.15 32.33
C LYS A 55 -26.54 -56.59 31.53
N ASP A 56 -27.45 -55.67 31.24
CA ASP A 56 -28.72 -55.89 30.56
C ASP A 56 -28.65 -55.42 29.10
N MET A 57 -29.29 -56.15 28.19
CA MET A 57 -29.33 -55.82 26.76
C MET A 57 -30.25 -54.63 26.45
N ASP A 58 -31.30 -54.41 27.24
CA ASP A 58 -32.22 -53.30 26.99
C ASP A 58 -31.58 -51.95 27.40
N GLU A 59 -30.96 -51.88 28.58
CA GLU A 59 -30.13 -50.73 28.99
C GLU A 59 -28.96 -50.49 28.01
N PHE A 60 -28.41 -51.56 27.43
CA PHE A 60 -27.35 -51.46 26.45
C PHE A 60 -27.82 -50.79 25.16
N GLN A 61 -29.03 -51.07 24.68
CA GLN A 61 -29.57 -50.45 23.46
C GLN A 61 -29.84 -48.95 23.63
N GLU A 62 -30.39 -48.55 24.78
CA GLU A 62 -30.62 -47.13 25.10
C GLU A 62 -29.29 -46.36 25.18
N LEU A 63 -28.30 -46.90 25.90
CA LEU A 63 -26.97 -46.30 26.00
C LEU A 63 -26.24 -46.22 24.64
N MET A 64 -26.53 -47.15 23.72
CA MET A 64 -25.98 -47.10 22.37
C MET A 64 -26.56 -45.94 21.54
N GLY A 65 -27.82 -45.55 21.77
CA GLY A 65 -28.42 -44.36 21.15
C GLY A 65 -27.70 -43.07 21.58
N ASP A 66 -27.56 -42.86 22.90
CA ASP A 66 -26.85 -41.70 23.45
C ASP A 66 -25.38 -41.63 22.96
N MET A 67 -24.73 -42.79 22.81
CA MET A 67 -23.36 -42.88 22.32
C MET A 67 -23.26 -42.59 20.82
N GLN A 68 -24.28 -42.94 20.05
CA GLN A 68 -24.37 -42.59 18.63
C GLN A 68 -24.51 -41.07 18.48
N ASP A 69 -25.36 -40.42 19.27
CA ASP A 69 -25.55 -38.96 19.22
C ASP A 69 -24.25 -38.21 19.55
N ILE A 70 -23.55 -38.63 20.61
CA ILE A 70 -22.22 -38.09 20.93
C ILE A 70 -21.22 -38.37 19.81
N GLY A 71 -21.27 -39.57 19.23
CA GLY A 71 -20.44 -39.95 18.09
C GLY A 71 -20.65 -39.05 16.88
N MET A 72 -21.89 -38.69 16.57
CA MET A 72 -22.22 -37.76 15.48
C MET A 72 -21.69 -36.35 15.75
N ILE A 73 -21.92 -35.81 16.95
CA ILE A 73 -21.40 -34.48 17.34
C ILE A 73 -19.87 -34.47 17.26
N MET A 74 -19.20 -35.53 17.72
CA MET A 74 -17.75 -35.66 17.64
C MET A 74 -17.25 -35.75 16.20
N GLN A 75 -17.94 -36.48 15.33
CA GLN A 75 -17.59 -36.62 13.92
C GLN A 75 -17.77 -35.29 13.16
N GLU A 76 -18.83 -34.54 13.46
CA GLU A 76 -19.08 -33.22 12.88
C GLU A 76 -18.05 -32.20 13.35
N TRP A 77 -17.79 -32.15 14.65
CA TRP A 77 -16.87 -31.16 15.23
C TRP A 77 -15.40 -31.51 15.03
N GLY A 78 -15.06 -32.77 14.75
CA GLY A 78 -13.68 -33.21 14.51
C GLY A 78 -12.93 -32.32 13.50
N PRO A 79 -13.46 -32.13 12.27
CA PRO A 79 -12.91 -31.19 11.28
C PRO A 79 -13.01 -29.72 11.72
N LYS A 80 -14.16 -29.28 12.27
CA LYS A 80 -14.42 -27.89 12.66
C LYS A 80 -13.46 -27.38 13.76
N LEU A 81 -12.92 -28.27 14.59
CA LEU A 81 -11.89 -27.91 15.57
C LEU A 81 -10.61 -27.35 14.93
N GLY A 82 -10.27 -27.79 13.72
CA GLY A 82 -9.19 -27.20 12.91
C GLY A 82 -9.52 -25.77 12.47
N GLU A 83 -10.78 -25.50 12.14
CA GLU A 83 -11.27 -24.17 11.76
C GLU A 83 -11.23 -23.21 12.95
N LEU A 84 -11.57 -23.68 14.17
CA LEU A 84 -11.41 -22.87 15.40
C LEU A 84 -9.95 -22.45 15.62
N GLN A 85 -8.99 -23.35 15.36
CA GLN A 85 -7.57 -22.99 15.42
C GLN A 85 -7.17 -22.01 14.33
N ARG A 86 -7.72 -22.15 13.13
CA ARG A 86 -7.53 -21.17 12.04
C ARG A 86 -8.08 -19.81 12.44
N LEU A 87 -9.26 -19.76 13.07
CA LEU A 87 -9.89 -18.52 13.54
C LEU A 87 -9.00 -17.78 14.54
N VAL A 88 -8.31 -18.47 15.44
CA VAL A 88 -7.31 -17.85 16.33
C VAL A 88 -6.23 -17.09 15.56
N HIS A 89 -5.72 -17.69 14.48
CA HIS A 89 -4.70 -17.03 13.65
C HIS A 89 -5.29 -15.86 12.87
N MET A 90 -6.52 -15.99 12.36
CA MET A 90 -7.23 -14.92 11.67
C MET A 90 -7.45 -13.72 12.59
N ILE A 91 -7.97 -13.91 13.81
CA ILE A 91 -8.16 -12.81 14.78
C ILE A 91 -6.85 -12.08 15.08
N LYS A 92 -5.73 -12.81 15.20
CA LYS A 92 -4.40 -12.18 15.39
C LYS A 92 -3.94 -11.39 14.16
N ASN A 93 -4.27 -11.86 12.96
CA ASN A 93 -3.96 -11.15 11.72
C ASN A 93 -4.81 -9.89 11.57
N LEU A 94 -6.13 -9.96 11.85
CA LEU A 94 -7.01 -8.78 11.89
C LEU A 94 -6.45 -7.67 12.78
N ASP A 95 -5.92 -8.00 13.95
CA ASP A 95 -5.29 -7.02 14.84
C ASP A 95 -4.04 -6.36 14.24
N ARG A 96 -3.28 -7.08 13.43
CA ARG A 96 -2.12 -6.54 12.71
C ARG A 96 -2.57 -5.69 11.53
N ASP A 97 -3.56 -6.17 10.80
CA ASP A 97 -4.13 -5.51 9.63
C ASP A 97 -4.73 -4.16 10.04
N VAL A 98 -5.59 -4.11 11.06
CA VAL A 98 -6.14 -2.87 11.61
C VAL A 98 -5.06 -1.91 12.09
N LYS A 99 -3.97 -2.40 12.70
CA LYS A 99 -2.84 -1.54 13.10
C LYS A 99 -2.13 -0.94 11.88
N SER A 100 -1.89 -1.74 10.84
CA SER A 100 -1.31 -1.28 9.57
C SER A 100 -2.21 -0.26 8.89
N MET A 101 -3.51 -0.54 8.81
CA MET A 101 -4.53 0.36 8.27
C MET A 101 -4.58 1.67 9.04
N ARG A 102 -4.55 1.63 10.38
CA ARG A 102 -4.48 2.85 11.22
C ARG A 102 -3.26 3.71 10.91
N ALA A 103 -2.09 3.08 10.77
CA ALA A 103 -0.85 3.80 10.45
C ALA A 103 -0.96 4.49 9.09
N ASN A 104 -1.50 3.80 8.09
CA ASN A 104 -1.71 4.35 6.75
C ASN A 104 -2.77 5.45 6.73
N PHE A 105 -3.92 5.24 7.38
CA PHE A 105 -4.96 6.25 7.54
C PHE A 105 -4.41 7.52 8.20
N THR A 106 -3.65 7.38 9.28
CA THR A 106 -3.01 8.53 9.97
C THR A 106 -2.04 9.28 9.05
N ARG A 107 -1.29 8.55 8.21
CA ARG A 107 -0.36 9.13 7.25
C ARG A 107 -1.09 9.94 6.18
N VAL A 108 -2.13 9.38 5.55
CA VAL A 108 -2.91 10.10 4.52
C VAL A 108 -3.70 11.26 5.14
N GLN A 109 -4.23 11.10 6.34
CA GLN A 109 -4.89 12.17 7.09
C GLN A 109 -3.96 13.38 7.32
N LYS A 110 -2.70 13.14 7.70
CA LYS A 110 -1.70 14.20 7.85
C LYS A 110 -1.37 14.88 6.53
N ALA A 111 -1.29 14.13 5.43
CA ALA A 111 -1.05 14.67 4.10
C ALA A 111 -2.21 15.53 3.59
N ALA A 112 -3.44 15.12 3.89
CA ALA A 112 -4.68 15.78 3.49
C ALA A 112 -5.07 16.99 4.36
N LYS A 113 -4.51 17.16 5.57
CA LYS A 113 -4.91 18.22 6.53
C LYS A 113 -4.95 19.64 5.98
N LYS A 114 -4.14 19.96 4.97
CA LYS A 114 -4.07 21.30 4.35
C LYS A 114 -4.70 21.36 2.95
N ARG A 115 -5.55 20.38 2.62
CA ARG A 115 -6.05 20.13 1.26
C ARG A 115 -7.56 19.95 1.30
N PRO A 116 -8.33 21.05 1.15
CA PRO A 116 -9.78 21.01 1.18
C PRO A 116 -10.36 20.01 0.17
N GLU A 117 -9.71 19.85 -0.99
CA GLU A 117 -10.11 18.92 -2.05
C GLU A 117 -10.08 17.44 -1.63
N LEU A 118 -9.34 17.11 -0.56
CA LEU A 118 -9.23 15.76 0.00
C LEU A 118 -10.12 15.53 1.22
N ALA A 119 -10.88 16.53 1.68
CA ALA A 119 -11.63 16.45 2.93
C ALA A 119 -12.70 15.33 2.90
N GLU A 120 -13.46 15.24 1.81
CA GLU A 120 -14.52 14.26 1.62
C GLU A 120 -13.98 12.83 1.42
N PRO A 121 -13.03 12.56 0.50
CA PRO A 121 -12.44 11.22 0.36
C PRO A 121 -11.75 10.75 1.66
N LEU A 122 -11.15 11.67 2.41
CA LEU A 122 -10.59 11.36 3.72
C LEU A 122 -11.66 10.96 4.75
N ALA A 123 -12.84 11.58 4.70
CA ALA A 123 -13.95 11.24 5.56
C ALA A 123 -14.52 9.85 5.21
N GLU A 124 -14.63 9.52 3.93
CA GLU A 124 -15.05 8.19 3.43
C GLU A 124 -14.12 7.08 3.93
N VAL A 125 -12.81 7.23 3.70
CA VAL A 125 -11.80 6.26 4.21
C VAL A 125 -11.87 6.16 5.73
N GLY A 126 -12.11 7.28 6.42
CA GLY A 126 -12.25 7.33 7.87
C GLY A 126 -13.47 6.57 8.36
N ALA A 127 -14.60 6.66 7.66
CA ALA A 127 -15.82 5.92 7.96
C ALA A 127 -15.60 4.42 7.75
N LEU A 128 -15.08 4.03 6.58
CA LEU A 128 -14.76 2.63 6.26
C LEU A 128 -13.79 2.02 7.27
N PHE A 129 -12.71 2.73 7.61
CA PHE A 129 -11.77 2.29 8.64
C PHE A 129 -12.44 2.08 10.00
N ASN A 130 -13.31 3.00 10.43
CA ASN A 130 -14.01 2.88 11.70
C ASN A 130 -14.97 1.68 11.72
N ASP A 131 -15.66 1.42 10.61
CA ASP A 131 -16.56 0.27 10.50
C ASP A 131 -15.78 -1.05 10.51
N MET A 132 -14.63 -1.12 9.83
CA MET A 132 -13.73 -2.27 9.90
C MET A 132 -13.18 -2.50 11.33
N VAL A 133 -12.87 -1.43 12.08
CA VAL A 133 -12.48 -1.53 13.49
C VAL A 133 -13.62 -2.10 14.36
N LYS A 134 -14.85 -1.64 14.15
CA LYS A 134 -16.04 -2.18 14.85
C LYS A 134 -16.24 -3.65 14.51
N ARG A 135 -16.14 -4.02 13.22
CA ARG A 135 -16.26 -5.39 12.75
C ARG A 135 -15.24 -6.32 13.41
N VAL A 136 -13.99 -5.89 13.59
CA VAL A 136 -12.99 -6.67 14.34
C VAL A 136 -13.37 -6.85 15.81
N ALA A 137 -14.00 -5.85 16.44
CA ALA A 137 -14.51 -5.99 17.80
C ALA A 137 -15.68 -6.99 17.86
N GLU A 138 -16.59 -6.95 16.89
CA GLU A 138 -17.71 -7.89 16.75
C GLU A 138 -17.23 -9.32 16.50
N ILE A 139 -16.27 -9.53 15.60
CA ILE A 139 -15.62 -10.83 15.35
C ILE A 139 -15.05 -11.40 16.66
N LYS A 140 -14.36 -10.58 17.46
CA LYS A 140 -13.80 -11.03 18.74
C LYS A 140 -14.85 -11.33 19.80
N ALA A 141 -16.00 -10.65 19.75
CA ALA A 141 -17.12 -10.93 20.63
C ALA A 141 -17.77 -12.26 20.23
N LEU A 142 -18.14 -12.41 18.94
CA LEU A 142 -18.76 -13.60 18.38
C LEU A 142 -17.86 -14.82 18.50
N ALA A 143 -16.55 -14.71 18.29
CA ALA A 143 -15.63 -15.83 18.39
C ALA A 143 -15.71 -16.60 19.72
N LYS A 144 -16.24 -15.98 20.79
CA LYS A 144 -16.45 -16.60 22.11
C LYS A 144 -17.72 -17.44 22.19
N THR A 145 -18.76 -17.09 21.45
CA THR A 145 -20.12 -17.64 21.58
C THR A 145 -20.58 -18.35 20.32
N ASP A 146 -20.20 -17.82 19.16
CA ASP A 146 -20.51 -18.27 17.81
C ASP A 146 -19.28 -18.12 16.90
N PRO A 147 -18.39 -19.13 16.90
CA PRO A 147 -17.19 -19.11 16.05
C PRO A 147 -17.49 -19.19 14.55
N GLU A 148 -18.63 -19.75 14.13
CA GLU A 148 -19.02 -19.84 12.73
C GLU A 148 -19.44 -18.47 12.21
N GLY A 149 -20.32 -17.75 12.92
CA GLY A 149 -20.65 -16.36 12.59
C GLY A 149 -19.45 -15.41 12.64
N ALA A 150 -18.48 -15.69 13.52
CA ALA A 150 -17.21 -14.96 13.53
C ALA A 150 -16.38 -15.17 12.25
N LEU A 151 -16.41 -16.37 11.65
CA LEU A 151 -15.71 -16.68 10.40
C LEU A 151 -16.33 -15.95 9.20
N ASP A 152 -17.65 -15.81 9.18
CA ASP A 152 -18.34 -15.07 8.11
C ASP A 152 -17.97 -13.59 8.14
N LEU A 153 -17.98 -12.97 9.32
CA LEU A 153 -17.54 -11.58 9.48
C LEU A 153 -16.05 -11.37 9.15
N VAL A 154 -15.20 -12.38 9.32
CA VAL A 154 -13.80 -12.31 8.86
C VAL A 154 -13.73 -12.19 7.34
N GLN A 155 -14.59 -12.90 6.60
CA GLN A 155 -14.63 -12.80 5.14
C GLN A 155 -15.11 -11.42 4.70
N GLU A 156 -16.15 -10.90 5.35
CA GLU A 156 -16.63 -9.53 5.10
C GLU A 156 -15.53 -8.49 5.36
N PHE A 157 -14.78 -8.62 6.46
CA PHE A 157 -13.64 -7.74 6.75
C PHE A 157 -12.61 -7.72 5.60
N TYR A 158 -12.28 -8.89 5.04
CA TYR A 158 -11.30 -8.97 3.95
C TYR A 158 -11.86 -8.48 2.60
N SER A 159 -13.17 -8.55 2.39
CA SER A 159 -13.83 -7.89 1.26
C SER A 159 -13.67 -6.36 1.35
N ASP A 160 -13.94 -5.78 2.52
CA ASP A 160 -13.83 -4.32 2.76
C ASP A 160 -12.36 -3.82 2.71
N THR A 161 -11.39 -4.73 2.89
CA THR A 161 -9.97 -4.39 2.93
C THR A 161 -9.45 -3.89 1.58
N GLU A 162 -9.93 -4.45 0.48
CA GLU A 162 -9.52 -4.01 -0.87
C GLU A 162 -9.98 -2.57 -1.14
N GLU A 163 -11.23 -2.26 -0.80
CA GLU A 163 -11.78 -0.91 -0.92
C GLU A 163 -10.98 0.10 -0.09
N PHE A 164 -10.64 -0.25 1.16
CA PHE A 164 -9.82 0.60 2.01
C PHE A 164 -8.46 0.92 1.38
N TRP A 165 -7.76 -0.09 0.85
CA TRP A 165 -6.45 0.13 0.23
C TRP A 165 -6.53 0.93 -1.06
N ASN A 166 -7.58 0.74 -1.86
CA ASN A 166 -7.83 1.53 -3.06
C ASN A 166 -8.03 3.01 -2.72
N GLN A 167 -8.86 3.32 -1.72
CA GLN A 167 -9.09 4.71 -1.30
C GLN A 167 -7.84 5.36 -0.67
N VAL A 168 -7.06 4.60 0.12
CA VAL A 168 -5.76 5.08 0.66
C VAL A 168 -4.77 5.36 -0.46
N SER A 169 -4.67 4.47 -1.46
CA SER A 169 -3.81 4.63 -2.63
C SER A 169 -4.18 5.88 -3.42
N PHE A 170 -5.48 6.12 -3.61
CA PHE A 170 -5.98 7.33 -4.23
C PHE A 170 -5.57 8.60 -3.49
N LEU A 171 -5.76 8.65 -2.18
CA LEU A 171 -5.36 9.78 -1.35
C LEU A 171 -3.86 10.06 -1.45
N ASP A 172 -3.04 9.02 -1.57
CA ASP A 172 -1.60 9.15 -1.80
C ASP A 172 -1.26 9.66 -3.19
N MET A 173 -1.93 9.16 -4.22
CA MET A 173 -1.77 9.61 -5.59
C MET A 173 -2.07 11.11 -5.69
N VAL A 174 -3.26 11.55 -5.26
CA VAL A 174 -3.61 12.98 -5.25
C VAL A 174 -2.67 13.78 -4.36
N SER A 175 -2.23 13.19 -3.24
CA SER A 175 -1.26 13.82 -2.36
C SER A 175 0.03 14.17 -3.10
N ASN A 176 0.57 13.20 -3.84
CA ASN A 176 1.80 13.31 -4.61
C ASN A 176 1.64 14.19 -5.85
N VAL A 177 0.56 14.01 -6.61
CA VAL A 177 0.25 14.83 -7.80
C VAL A 177 0.21 16.30 -7.41
N THR A 178 -0.56 16.71 -6.41
CA THR A 178 -0.63 18.13 -6.02
C THR A 178 0.71 18.69 -5.49
N ARG A 179 1.57 17.87 -4.84
CA ARG A 179 2.94 18.30 -4.51
C ARG A 179 3.73 18.56 -5.79
N GLY A 180 3.67 17.62 -6.73
CA GLY A 180 4.28 17.72 -8.03
C GLY A 180 3.78 18.95 -8.81
N LEU A 181 2.46 19.20 -8.85
CA LEU A 181 1.87 20.37 -9.49
C LEU A 181 2.43 21.69 -8.95
N THR A 182 2.73 21.77 -7.65
CA THR A 182 3.35 22.96 -7.05
C THR A 182 4.77 23.16 -7.59
N GLN A 183 5.54 22.08 -7.74
CA GLN A 183 6.89 22.11 -8.31
C GLN A 183 6.86 22.40 -9.82
N ALA A 184 5.97 21.74 -10.57
CA ALA A 184 5.79 21.94 -12.00
C ALA A 184 5.43 23.40 -12.30
N ASN A 185 4.53 24.02 -11.52
CA ASN A 185 4.22 25.44 -11.67
C ASN A 185 5.45 26.35 -11.50
N ARG A 186 6.38 26.01 -10.60
CA ARG A 186 7.65 26.75 -10.46
C ARG A 186 8.55 26.53 -11.67
N GLN A 187 8.67 25.30 -12.15
CA GLN A 187 9.47 24.94 -13.32
C GLN A 187 8.95 25.63 -14.59
N ILE A 188 7.63 25.62 -14.83
CA ILE A 188 7.00 26.32 -15.95
C ILE A 188 7.35 27.81 -15.92
N ARG A 189 7.24 28.48 -14.76
CA ARG A 189 7.62 29.90 -14.63
C ARG A 189 9.11 30.15 -14.94
N GLN A 190 9.99 29.24 -14.52
CA GLN A 190 11.41 29.33 -14.82
C GLN A 190 11.67 29.14 -16.33
N ILE A 191 11.00 28.19 -16.97
CA ILE A 191 11.07 27.94 -18.41
C ILE A 191 10.57 29.16 -19.18
N GLU A 192 9.43 29.74 -18.81
CA GLU A 192 8.90 30.98 -19.40
C GLU A 192 9.91 32.13 -19.31
N SER A 193 10.58 32.29 -18.17
CA SER A 193 11.63 33.31 -18.00
C SER A 193 12.84 33.05 -18.90
N LYS A 194 13.24 31.78 -19.07
CA LYS A 194 14.33 31.39 -19.97
C LYS A 194 13.96 31.67 -21.42
N ILE A 195 12.74 31.31 -21.85
CA ILE A 195 12.22 31.59 -23.20
C ILE A 195 12.27 33.10 -23.47
N ARG A 196 11.75 33.95 -22.56
CA ARG A 196 11.83 35.42 -22.69
C ARG A 196 13.25 35.96 -22.79
N THR A 197 14.22 35.27 -22.20
CA THR A 197 15.64 35.63 -22.30
C THR A 197 16.22 35.22 -23.64
N MET A 198 15.85 34.04 -24.15
CA MET A 198 16.25 33.54 -25.48
C MET A 198 15.70 34.42 -26.60
N GLU A 199 14.47 34.90 -26.48
CA GLU A 199 13.84 35.83 -27.43
C GLU A 199 14.64 37.12 -27.66
N LYS A 200 15.37 37.56 -26.62
CA LYS A 200 16.18 38.78 -26.68
C LYS A 200 17.59 38.53 -27.23
N LYS A 201 18.03 37.27 -27.31
CA LYS A 201 19.35 36.91 -27.83
C LYS A 201 19.32 36.86 -29.35
N LYS A 202 20.35 37.43 -29.99
CA LYS A 202 20.55 37.33 -31.43
C LYS A 202 21.04 35.91 -31.77
N GLY A 203 20.59 35.37 -32.91
CA GLY A 203 21.01 34.05 -33.41
C GLY A 203 20.25 32.85 -32.83
N VAL A 204 19.21 33.07 -32.03
CA VAL A 204 18.28 32.00 -31.62
C VAL A 204 17.22 31.83 -32.71
N ASP A 205 16.93 30.59 -33.07
CA ASP A 205 15.86 30.25 -34.00
C ASP A 205 14.48 30.64 -33.46
N LYS A 206 13.71 31.37 -34.28
CA LYS A 206 12.37 31.86 -33.93
C LYS A 206 11.31 30.77 -34.01
N GLU A 207 11.44 29.80 -34.91
CA GLU A 207 10.48 28.70 -35.04
C GLU A 207 10.53 27.83 -33.78
N MET A 208 11.72 27.47 -33.34
CA MET A 208 11.93 26.79 -32.06
C MET A 208 11.33 27.54 -30.85
N ILE A 209 11.49 28.86 -30.76
CA ILE A 209 10.89 29.66 -29.68
C ILE A 209 9.36 29.56 -29.72
N ALA A 210 8.76 29.56 -30.91
CA ALA A 210 7.32 29.38 -31.06
C ALA A 210 6.89 27.99 -30.56
N THR A 211 7.59 26.92 -30.95
CA THR A 211 7.31 25.55 -30.46
C THR A 211 7.42 25.46 -28.93
N LEU A 212 8.46 26.02 -28.32
CA LEU A 212 8.59 26.04 -26.85
C LEU A 212 7.43 26.77 -26.16
N LYS A 213 6.92 27.85 -26.76
CA LYS A 213 5.76 28.57 -26.24
C LYS A 213 4.47 27.75 -26.36
N GLU A 214 4.29 27.03 -27.47
CA GLU A 214 3.16 26.13 -27.67
C GLU A 214 3.18 24.99 -26.65
N MET A 215 4.33 24.35 -26.44
CA MET A 215 4.50 23.31 -25.42
C MET A 215 4.23 23.83 -24.00
N VAL A 216 4.72 25.03 -23.65
CA VAL A 216 4.40 25.68 -22.37
C VAL A 216 2.90 25.91 -22.23
N ALA A 217 2.22 26.35 -23.30
CA ALA A 217 0.78 26.57 -23.29
C ALA A 217 0.01 25.26 -23.10
N ALA A 218 0.42 24.17 -23.77
CA ALA A 218 -0.17 22.84 -23.63
C ALA A 218 -0.04 22.32 -22.19
N VAL A 219 1.17 22.34 -21.61
CA VAL A 219 1.41 21.92 -20.22
C VAL A 219 0.58 22.77 -19.24
N LYS A 220 0.43 24.08 -19.50
CA LYS A 220 -0.41 24.95 -18.69
C LYS A 220 -1.90 24.62 -18.79
N ALA A 221 -2.36 24.19 -19.96
CA ALA A 221 -3.75 23.79 -20.20
C ALA A 221 -4.09 22.45 -19.55
N ALA A 222 -3.14 21.51 -19.45
CA ALA A 222 -3.32 20.23 -18.75
C ALA A 222 -3.47 20.38 -17.22
N LEU A 223 -2.93 21.46 -16.62
CA LEU A 223 -3.04 21.71 -15.16
C LEU A 223 -4.49 21.79 -14.64
N PRO A 224 -5.39 22.62 -15.22
CA PRO A 224 -6.78 22.68 -14.77
C PRO A 224 -7.55 21.38 -15.03
N GLU A 225 -7.27 20.66 -16.12
CA GLU A 225 -7.90 19.36 -16.43
C GLU A 225 -7.59 18.33 -15.35
N LEU A 226 -6.30 18.16 -15.02
CA LEU A 226 -5.88 17.25 -13.96
C LEU A 226 -6.44 17.66 -12.58
N LYS A 227 -6.54 18.95 -12.29
CA LYS A 227 -7.19 19.43 -11.06
C LYS A 227 -8.69 19.12 -11.03
N ALA A 228 -9.37 19.24 -12.17
CA ALA A 228 -10.79 18.94 -12.29
C ALA A 228 -11.05 17.45 -12.08
N ALA A 229 -10.26 16.58 -12.72
CA ALA A 229 -10.37 15.13 -12.55
C ALA A 229 -10.17 14.69 -11.08
N MET A 230 -9.17 15.28 -10.38
CA MET A 230 -8.97 15.01 -8.94
C MET A 230 -10.13 15.48 -8.05
N ALA A 231 -10.90 16.48 -8.51
CA ALA A 231 -12.04 17.04 -7.79
C ALA A 231 -13.39 16.40 -8.18
N ALA A 232 -13.44 15.58 -9.24
CA ALA A 232 -14.65 14.91 -9.72
C ALA A 232 -15.22 13.94 -8.66
N ARG A 233 -16.54 13.71 -8.74
CA ARG A 233 -17.27 12.79 -7.84
C ARG A 233 -18.31 11.99 -8.64
N PRO A 234 -18.26 10.63 -8.64
CA PRO A 234 -17.18 9.80 -8.10
C PRO A 234 -15.85 10.09 -8.81
N VAL A 235 -14.73 9.83 -8.12
CA VAL A 235 -13.43 10.02 -8.75
C VAL A 235 -13.12 8.83 -9.64
N ASP A 236 -12.75 9.10 -10.89
CA ASP A 236 -12.16 8.10 -11.77
C ASP A 236 -10.64 8.05 -11.52
N TYR A 237 -10.19 6.98 -10.88
CA TYR A 237 -8.77 6.78 -10.56
C TYR A 237 -7.91 6.57 -11.80
N GLU A 238 -8.46 5.94 -12.83
CA GLU A 238 -7.74 5.66 -14.07
C GLU A 238 -7.57 6.95 -14.87
N GLU A 239 -8.61 7.79 -14.92
CA GLU A 239 -8.54 9.11 -15.55
C GLU A 239 -7.52 10.02 -14.87
N VAL A 240 -7.55 10.15 -13.53
CA VAL A 240 -6.57 10.98 -12.80
C VAL A 240 -5.16 10.48 -13.04
N ARG A 241 -4.95 9.16 -13.05
CA ARG A 241 -3.64 8.57 -13.34
C ARG A 241 -3.19 8.87 -14.77
N PHE A 242 -4.05 8.66 -15.75
CA PHE A 242 -3.77 8.91 -17.16
C PHE A 242 -3.40 10.38 -17.40
N LEU A 243 -4.21 11.31 -16.90
CA LEU A 243 -3.95 12.76 -17.01
C LEU A 243 -2.67 13.16 -16.29
N ALA A 244 -2.35 12.54 -15.15
CA ALA A 244 -1.09 12.79 -14.46
C ALA A 244 0.11 12.30 -15.28
N GLU A 245 0.06 11.09 -15.83
CA GLU A 245 1.11 10.52 -16.68
C GLU A 245 1.36 11.38 -17.93
N ASP A 246 0.29 11.77 -18.64
CA ASP A 246 0.37 12.65 -19.81
C ASP A 246 0.96 14.02 -19.44
N PHE A 247 0.50 14.64 -18.35
CA PHE A 247 1.04 15.91 -17.86
C PHE A 247 2.56 15.85 -17.61
N TRP A 248 3.05 14.78 -16.96
CA TRP A 248 4.47 14.64 -16.67
C TRP A 248 5.30 14.35 -17.91
N MET A 249 4.75 13.61 -18.88
CA MET A 249 5.38 13.37 -20.18
C MET A 249 5.55 14.69 -20.94
N GLN A 250 4.49 15.50 -21.07
CA GLN A 250 4.57 16.81 -21.73
C GLN A 250 5.57 17.75 -21.05
N LEU A 251 5.62 17.75 -19.70
CA LEU A 251 6.59 18.55 -18.96
C LEU A 251 8.03 18.06 -19.19
N GLN A 252 8.23 16.75 -19.29
CA GLN A 252 9.54 16.16 -19.58
C GLN A 252 10.00 16.50 -21.00
N ASP A 253 9.12 16.41 -22.00
CA ASP A 253 9.44 16.78 -23.39
C ASP A 253 9.84 18.26 -23.48
N LEU A 254 9.11 19.13 -22.79
CA LEU A 254 9.46 20.55 -22.69
C LEU A 254 10.84 20.76 -22.05
N GLN A 255 11.17 19.98 -21.00
CA GLN A 255 12.49 20.06 -20.36
C GLN A 255 13.61 19.56 -21.26
N ASN A 256 13.39 18.47 -21.99
CA ASN A 256 14.35 17.91 -22.95
C ASN A 256 14.64 18.93 -24.05
N MET A 257 13.60 19.51 -24.65
CA MET A 257 13.76 20.54 -25.68
C MET A 257 14.52 21.77 -25.15
N MET A 258 14.31 22.14 -23.89
CA MET A 258 15.07 23.22 -23.23
C MET A 258 16.53 22.83 -22.92
N ALA A 259 16.82 21.54 -22.71
CA ALA A 259 18.16 21.04 -22.37
C ALA A 259 19.06 20.92 -23.61
N ASP A 260 18.52 20.48 -24.74
CA ASP A 260 19.23 20.39 -26.03
C ASP A 260 19.77 21.77 -26.49
N GLN A 261 19.13 22.84 -26.02
CA GLN A 261 19.59 24.22 -26.26
C GLN A 261 20.77 24.64 -25.36
N GLY A 262 20.93 24.01 -24.19
CA GLY A 262 22.03 24.27 -23.26
C GLY A 262 23.38 23.79 -23.77
N GLN A 263 23.41 22.80 -24.67
CA GLN A 263 24.64 22.31 -25.30
C GLN A 263 24.98 23.06 -26.60
N SER A 264 24.01 23.73 -27.22
CA SER A 264 24.16 24.31 -28.57
C SER A 264 24.58 25.79 -28.57
N PHE A 265 24.65 26.46 -27.41
CA PHE A 265 24.84 27.92 -27.32
C PHE A 265 26.14 28.38 -26.65
N TYR A 266 27.16 27.51 -26.55
CA TYR A 266 28.54 27.90 -26.19
C TYR A 266 29.41 28.02 -27.44
N MET A 267 29.07 28.95 -28.34
CA MET A 267 30.06 29.48 -29.27
C MET A 267 30.70 30.71 -28.58
N PRO A 268 31.96 30.64 -28.12
CA PRO A 268 32.67 31.85 -27.73
C PRO A 268 32.79 32.74 -28.97
N THR A 269 32.08 33.87 -28.97
CA THR A 269 32.28 34.90 -29.99
C THR A 269 33.66 35.52 -29.76
N VAL A 270 34.66 35.02 -30.48
CA VAL A 270 35.96 35.68 -30.60
C VAL A 270 35.74 36.89 -31.50
N LYS A 271 35.78 38.09 -30.92
CA LYS A 271 35.84 39.33 -31.70
C LYS A 271 37.17 39.34 -32.46
N GLN A 272 37.12 39.37 -33.79
CA GLN A 272 38.30 39.58 -34.63
C GLN A 272 39.05 40.84 -34.14
N GLY A 273 40.32 40.67 -33.78
CA GLY A 273 41.22 41.78 -33.42
C GLY A 273 41.55 41.94 -31.93
N GLN A 274 41.01 41.14 -31.02
CA GLN A 274 41.53 41.06 -29.65
C GLN A 274 42.20 39.70 -29.44
N GLY A 275 43.52 39.71 -29.30
CA GLY A 275 44.31 38.54 -28.95
C GLY A 275 43.71 37.88 -27.72
N ILE A 276 43.40 36.59 -27.83
CA ILE A 276 42.89 35.80 -26.71
C ILE A 276 44.04 35.67 -25.72
N ASN A 277 44.01 36.45 -24.64
CA ASN A 277 44.94 36.26 -23.53
C ASN A 277 44.42 35.12 -22.66
N VAL A 278 44.67 33.88 -23.08
CA VAL A 278 44.37 32.70 -22.27
C VAL A 278 45.42 32.64 -21.17
N VAL A 279 45.05 33.07 -19.96
CA VAL A 279 45.80 32.68 -18.77
C VAL A 279 45.49 31.21 -18.53
N ILE A 280 46.37 30.34 -19.01
CA ILE A 280 46.31 28.90 -18.74
C ILE A 280 46.61 28.73 -17.25
N PRO A 281 45.72 28.12 -16.45
CA PRO A 281 46.01 27.82 -15.05
C PRO A 281 47.25 26.92 -14.93
N GLU A 282 48.12 27.16 -13.96
CA GLU A 282 49.43 26.49 -13.78
C GLU A 282 49.39 24.94 -13.82
N GLY A 283 48.22 24.32 -13.58
CA GLY A 283 48.03 22.87 -13.71
C GLY A 283 47.98 22.32 -15.15
N PHE A 284 47.94 23.18 -16.17
CA PHE A 284 47.89 22.79 -17.60
C PHE A 284 49.13 23.19 -18.40
N THR A 285 50.06 23.95 -17.81
CA THR A 285 51.40 24.14 -18.38
C THR A 285 52.27 22.99 -17.93
N GLY A 286 52.34 21.95 -18.76
CA GLY A 286 53.23 20.82 -18.54
C GLY A 286 54.63 21.30 -18.16
N ASN A 287 55.12 20.80 -17.04
CA ASN A 287 56.47 20.97 -16.56
C ASN A 287 57.47 20.48 -17.62
N SER A 288 57.96 21.38 -18.48
CA SER A 288 59.20 21.20 -19.23
C SER A 288 60.13 22.34 -18.85
N GLY A 289 60.84 22.16 -17.73
CA GLY A 289 62.01 22.97 -17.42
C GLY A 289 63.02 22.88 -18.55
N GLY A 290 63.37 24.03 -19.12
CA GLY A 290 64.37 24.14 -20.16
C GLY A 290 64.53 25.61 -20.53
N GLY A 291 65.50 26.28 -19.92
CA GLY A 291 65.74 27.70 -20.05
C GLY A 291 65.96 28.16 -21.49
N GLY A 292 65.52 29.38 -21.78
CA GLY A 292 65.74 30.02 -23.07
C GLY A 292 65.24 31.45 -23.07
N GLN A 293 66.17 32.37 -22.83
CA GLN A 293 66.14 33.82 -23.05
C GLN A 293 64.95 34.38 -23.85
N ALA A 294 64.23 35.32 -23.22
CA ALA A 294 63.42 36.30 -23.94
C ALA A 294 64.34 37.26 -24.70
N VAL A 295 64.23 37.28 -26.03
CA VAL A 295 64.74 38.37 -26.87
C VAL A 295 63.55 39.28 -27.19
N PRO A 296 63.58 40.58 -26.86
CA PRO A 296 62.55 41.50 -27.31
C PRO A 296 62.90 41.99 -28.73
N MET A 297 62.11 41.61 -29.73
CA MET A 297 62.10 42.34 -31.00
C MET A 297 61.03 43.42 -30.96
N THR A 298 61.49 44.63 -30.72
CA THR A 298 60.85 45.88 -31.08
C THR A 298 60.92 46.08 -32.60
N THR A 299 59.84 46.58 -33.21
CA THR A 299 59.80 47.54 -34.34
C THR A 299 58.32 47.69 -34.73
N SER A 300 57.67 48.74 -34.26
CA SER A 300 57.48 50.06 -34.90
C SER A 300 56.31 50.11 -35.91
N PRO A 301 55.48 51.18 -35.90
CA PRO A 301 54.25 51.27 -36.69
C PRO A 301 54.35 52.17 -37.94
N ALA A 302 53.26 52.15 -38.73
CA ALA A 302 52.92 52.97 -39.92
C ALA A 302 53.64 52.55 -41.22
N PHE A 303 53.00 52.42 -42.38
CA PHE A 303 51.77 52.97 -42.96
C PHE A 303 50.93 51.89 -43.67
#